data_AF-A0A0G1QT05-F1
#
_entry.id   AF-A0A0G1QT05-F1
#
_cell.length_a   1.000
_cell.length_b   1.000
_cell.length_c   1.000
_cell.angle_alpha   90.00
_cell.angle_beta   90.00
_cell.angle_gamma   90.00
#
_symmetry.space_group_name_H-M   'P 1'
#
loop_
_entity.id
_entity.type
_entity.pdbx_description
1 polymer ?
#
loop_
_entity_poly.entity_id
_entity_poly.type
_entity_poly.pdbx_seq_one_letter_code
_entity_poly.pdbx_strand_id
1 'polypeptide(L)'
;MAQTLYLWDLANTLFPERWDSERSGVPSYDAYVEALGYDLETITPHDYEWAYERPYKDGLFVLSIADGFREVLTWTKNNAVFTTGNREQVDWRAEQLHKKYDFDIRDYIKEICSTFDFGNTNRKTKDMLENILDKKYREGFRVAVYTDDNLGNCEFFIAAATTLYDLQKNEQKILN
;
A
#
# COMPACT_ATOMS: atom_id res chain seq x y z
N MET A 1 -12.73 3.59 24.13
CA MET A 1 -11.28 3.70 23.88
C MET A 1 -11.08 4.32 22.51
N ALA A 2 -10.15 5.26 22.37
CA ALA A 2 -9.82 5.83 21.07
C ALA A 2 -9.28 4.74 20.14
N GLN A 3 -9.69 4.75 18.87
CA GLN A 3 -9.21 3.78 17.89
C GLN A 3 -7.90 4.26 17.27
N THR A 4 -6.95 3.33 17.15
CA THR A 4 -5.70 3.53 16.40
C THR A 4 -5.87 2.97 15.00
N LEU A 5 -5.54 3.78 14.00
CA LEU A 5 -5.39 3.36 12.61
C LEU A 5 -3.96 2.87 12.41
N TYR A 6 -3.80 1.66 11.90
CA TYR A 6 -2.51 1.15 11.41
C TYR A 6 -2.59 1.14 9.89
N LEU A 7 -1.94 2.12 9.27
CA LEU A 7 -1.91 2.31 7.83
C LEU A 7 -0.59 1.75 7.30
N TRP A 8 -0.69 0.83 6.34
CA TRP A 8 0.45 0.11 5.82
C TRP A 8 0.61 0.32 4.33
N ASP A 9 1.82 0.56 3.86
CA ASP A 9 2.17 0.21 2.48
C ASP A 9 2.21 -1.32 2.29
N LEU A 10 2.24 -1.85 1.06
CA LEU A 10 2.28 -3.29 0.79
C LEU A 10 3.66 -3.77 0.32
N ALA A 11 4.04 -3.35 -0.89
CA ALA A 11 5.17 -3.87 -1.63
C ALA A 11 6.45 -3.46 -0.90
N ASN A 12 7.33 -4.41 -0.62
CA ASN A 12 8.58 -4.19 0.13
C ASN A 12 8.43 -3.73 1.59
N THR A 13 7.26 -3.22 1.97
CA THR A 13 6.90 -2.93 3.36
C THR A 13 6.39 -4.17 4.08
N LEU A 14 5.20 -4.67 3.72
CA LEU A 14 4.67 -5.88 4.31
C LEU A 14 5.30 -7.13 3.69
N PHE A 15 5.60 -7.03 2.39
CA PHE A 15 6.03 -8.15 1.58
C PHE A 15 7.21 -7.76 0.71
N PRO A 16 8.45 -8.05 1.16
CA PRO A 16 9.60 -7.98 0.29
C PRO A 16 9.37 -8.84 -0.94
N GLU A 17 9.38 -8.18 -2.10
CA GLU A 17 9.10 -8.79 -3.39
C GLU A 17 10.30 -8.65 -4.31
N ARG A 18 10.62 -9.72 -5.03
CA ARG A 18 11.74 -9.76 -5.95
C ARG A 18 11.32 -10.37 -7.27
N TRP A 19 11.61 -9.69 -8.36
CA TRP A 19 11.47 -10.24 -9.71
C TRP A 19 12.39 -11.45 -9.90
N ASP A 20 11.85 -12.55 -10.42
CA ASP A 20 12.58 -13.77 -10.76
C ASP A 20 13.02 -13.72 -12.22
N SER A 21 14.19 -13.13 -12.48
CA SER A 21 14.74 -13.00 -13.84
C SER A 21 15.11 -14.33 -14.47
N GLU A 22 15.50 -15.34 -13.67
CA GLU A 22 15.84 -16.67 -14.16
C GLU A 22 14.60 -17.40 -14.64
N ARG A 23 13.52 -17.37 -13.85
CA ARG A 23 12.27 -18.04 -14.20
C ARG A 23 11.49 -17.32 -15.29
N SER A 24 11.50 -15.99 -15.30
CA SER A 24 10.81 -15.20 -16.32
C SER A 24 11.56 -15.19 -17.66
N GLY A 25 12.88 -15.41 -17.66
CA GLY A 25 13.72 -15.24 -18.84
C GLY A 25 13.91 -13.78 -19.24
N VAL A 26 13.51 -12.83 -18.38
CA VAL A 26 13.55 -11.38 -18.65
C VAL A 26 14.29 -10.68 -17.51
N PRO A 27 15.23 -9.76 -17.79
CA PRO A 27 16.16 -9.25 -16.77
C PRO A 27 15.51 -8.42 -15.66
N SER A 28 14.36 -7.78 -15.93
CA SER A 28 13.63 -6.96 -14.97
C SER A 28 12.13 -7.00 -15.26
N TYR A 29 11.33 -6.53 -14.30
CA TYR A 29 9.90 -6.34 -14.51
C TYR A 29 9.61 -5.31 -15.61
N ASP A 30 10.35 -4.19 -15.64
CA ASP A 30 10.20 -3.18 -16.70
C ASP A 30 10.45 -3.76 -18.10
N ALA A 31 11.51 -4.58 -18.26
CA ALA A 31 11.77 -5.26 -19.51
C ALA A 31 10.67 -6.28 -19.86
N TYR A 32 9.96 -6.83 -18.87
CA TYR A 32 8.81 -7.69 -19.10
C TYR A 32 7.61 -6.88 -19.59
N VAL A 33 7.36 -5.70 -19.02
CA VAL A 33 6.33 -4.76 -19.49
C VAL A 33 6.61 -4.32 -20.94
N GLU A 34 7.86 -4.01 -21.29
CA GLU A 34 8.26 -3.71 -22.66
C GLU A 34 8.06 -4.91 -23.60
N ALA A 35 8.36 -6.13 -23.14
CA ALA A 35 8.13 -7.35 -23.91
C ALA A 35 6.64 -7.66 -24.16
N LEU A 36 5.72 -7.10 -23.36
CA LEU A 36 4.28 -7.13 -23.64
C LEU A 36 3.86 -6.13 -24.74
N GLY A 37 4.78 -5.28 -25.21
CA GLY A 37 4.56 -4.29 -26.27
C GLY A 37 4.23 -2.89 -25.77
N TYR A 38 4.42 -2.61 -24.48
CA TYR A 38 4.25 -1.27 -23.92
C TYR A 38 5.54 -0.44 -24.03
N ASP A 39 5.36 0.88 -24.07
CA ASP A 39 6.45 1.86 -23.94
C ASP A 39 6.39 2.46 -22.53
N LEU A 40 7.47 2.33 -21.77
CA LEU A 40 7.54 2.78 -20.36
C LEU A 40 7.39 4.29 -20.21
N GLU A 41 7.68 5.09 -21.25
CA GLU A 41 7.53 6.54 -21.20
C GLU A 41 6.07 6.98 -21.37
N THR A 42 5.25 6.16 -22.04
CA THR A 42 3.88 6.53 -22.46
C THR A 42 2.78 5.63 -21.90
N ILE A 43 3.14 4.48 -21.32
CA ILE A 43 2.20 3.59 -20.64
C ILE A 43 1.44 4.33 -19.54
N THR A 44 0.14 4.09 -19.43
CA THR A 44 -0.64 4.69 -18.35
C THR A 44 -0.30 4.02 -17.02
N PRO A 45 -0.35 4.73 -15.88
CA PRO A 45 -0.11 4.11 -14.57
C PRO A 45 -0.98 2.88 -14.35
N HIS A 46 -2.25 2.95 -14.71
CA HIS A 46 -3.17 1.82 -14.57
C HIS A 46 -2.75 0.60 -15.40
N ASP A 47 -2.37 0.78 -16.67
CA ASP A 47 -1.92 -0.33 -17.52
C ASP A 47 -0.62 -0.95 -17.00
N TYR A 48 0.31 -0.12 -16.51
CA TYR A 48 1.54 -0.59 -15.87
C TYR A 48 1.24 -1.45 -14.63
N GLU A 49 0.28 -1.03 -13.80
CA GLU A 49 -0.13 -1.79 -12.62
C GLU A 49 -0.93 -3.07 -12.96
N TRP A 50 -1.62 -3.14 -14.11
CA TRP A 50 -2.27 -4.36 -14.60
C TRP A 50 -1.30 -5.37 -15.17
N ALA A 51 -0.16 -4.93 -15.71
CA ALA A 51 0.87 -5.83 -16.21
C ALA A 51 1.47 -6.75 -15.11
N TYR A 52 1.25 -6.43 -13.83
CA TYR A 52 1.64 -7.25 -12.68
C TYR A 52 0.78 -8.53 -12.52
N GLU A 53 -0.42 -8.59 -13.10
CA GLU A 53 -1.37 -9.70 -12.85
C GLU A 53 -0.75 -11.07 -13.15
N ARG A 54 -0.19 -11.23 -14.36
CA ARG A 54 0.42 -12.50 -14.78
C ARG A 54 1.66 -12.85 -13.97
N PRO A 55 2.63 -11.94 -13.76
CA PRO A 55 3.72 -12.18 -12.84
C PRO A 55 3.31 -12.69 -11.46
N TYR A 56 2.24 -12.15 -10.88
CA TYR A 56 1.73 -12.68 -9.62
C TYR A 56 1.05 -14.03 -9.79
N LYS A 57 0.22 -14.24 -10.80
CA LYS A 57 -0.45 -15.54 -10.98
C LYS A 57 0.53 -16.68 -11.29
N ASP A 58 1.61 -16.37 -12.00
CA ASP A 58 2.61 -17.33 -12.45
C ASP A 58 3.74 -17.53 -11.42
N GLY A 59 3.82 -16.68 -10.39
CA GLY A 59 4.87 -16.76 -9.37
C GLY A 59 6.23 -16.24 -9.86
N LEU A 60 6.24 -15.25 -10.74
CA LEU A 60 7.44 -14.57 -11.22
C LEU A 60 7.92 -13.47 -10.25
N PHE A 61 7.05 -13.03 -9.34
CA PHE A 61 7.47 -12.31 -8.14
C PHE A 61 7.69 -13.30 -7.00
N VAL A 62 8.91 -13.38 -6.49
CA VAL A 62 9.24 -14.12 -5.27
C VAL A 62 8.87 -13.28 -4.08
N LEU A 63 7.77 -13.66 -3.43
CA LEU A 63 7.30 -13.04 -2.19
C LEU A 63 7.91 -13.71 -0.96
N SER A 64 8.19 -12.90 0.05
CA SER A 64 8.62 -13.34 1.38
C SER A 64 7.86 -12.59 2.48
N ILE A 65 7.86 -13.17 3.67
CA ILE A 65 7.32 -12.57 4.89
C ILE A 65 8.47 -12.50 5.88
N ALA A 66 8.70 -11.34 6.48
CA ALA A 66 9.70 -11.18 7.53
C ALA A 66 9.30 -11.93 8.82
N ASP A 67 10.27 -12.35 9.62
CA ASP A 67 10.00 -12.98 10.90
C ASP A 67 9.23 -12.04 11.85
N GLY A 68 8.28 -12.60 12.62
CA GLY A 68 7.42 -11.85 13.56
C GLY A 68 6.28 -11.06 12.90
N PHE A 69 6.23 -11.01 11.58
CA PHE A 69 5.31 -10.15 10.86
C PHE A 69 3.82 -10.54 11.00
N ARG A 70 3.54 -11.85 11.00
CA ARG A 70 2.21 -12.38 11.29
C ARG A 70 1.72 -11.97 12.69
N GLU A 71 2.62 -11.91 13.66
CA GLU A 71 2.29 -11.52 15.04
C GLU A 71 1.95 -10.03 15.10
N VAL A 72 2.75 -9.19 14.43
CA VAL A 72 2.49 -7.74 14.32
C VAL A 72 1.11 -7.48 13.74
N LEU A 73 0.78 -8.09 12.60
CA LEU A 73 -0.54 -7.93 11.95
C LEU A 73 -1.70 -8.43 12.81
N THR A 74 -1.46 -9.46 13.65
CA THR A 74 -2.45 -9.96 14.61
C THR A 74 -2.68 -8.97 15.76
N TRP A 75 -1.62 -8.29 16.22
CA TRP A 75 -1.69 -7.32 17.32
C TRP A 75 -2.30 -5.99 16.89
N THR A 76 -2.00 -5.53 15.69
CA THR A 76 -2.54 -4.29 15.14
C THR A 76 -3.98 -4.49 14.69
N LYS A 77 -4.93 -4.10 15.54
CA LYS A 77 -6.35 -4.13 15.20
C LYS A 77 -6.67 -2.98 14.24
N ASN A 78 -7.53 -3.22 13.25
CA ASN A 78 -7.92 -2.23 12.21
C ASN A 78 -6.80 -1.86 11.22
N ASN A 79 -6.10 -2.86 10.67
CA ASN A 79 -5.11 -2.62 9.61
C ASN A 79 -5.83 -2.09 8.36
N ALA A 80 -5.35 -0.98 7.84
CA ALA A 80 -5.69 -0.46 6.53
C ALA A 80 -4.42 -0.45 5.67
N VAL A 81 -4.59 -0.55 4.37
CA VAL A 81 -3.51 -0.47 3.40
C VAL A 81 -3.62 0.81 2.62
N PHE A 82 -2.51 1.49 2.35
CA PHE A 82 -2.39 2.51 1.32
C PHE A 82 -1.31 2.12 0.32
N THR A 83 -1.71 1.67 -0.87
CA THR A 83 -0.82 1.10 -1.89
C THR A 83 -0.81 1.95 -3.16
N THR A 84 0.33 1.94 -3.87
CA THR A 84 0.46 2.49 -5.23
C THR A 84 -0.12 1.58 -6.30
N GLY A 85 -0.37 0.31 -6.00
CA GLY A 85 -0.92 -0.66 -6.94
C GLY A 85 -2.45 -0.64 -7.00
N ASN A 86 -2.99 -1.38 -7.96
CA ASN A 86 -4.42 -1.66 -8.03
C ASN A 86 -4.86 -2.54 -6.85
N ARG A 87 -6.15 -2.45 -6.47
CA ARG A 87 -6.70 -3.20 -5.33
C ARG A 87 -6.56 -4.71 -5.49
N GLU A 88 -6.67 -5.19 -6.73
CA GLU A 88 -6.55 -6.59 -7.13
C GLU A 88 -5.16 -7.17 -6.81
N GLN A 89 -4.11 -6.34 -6.75
CA GLN A 89 -2.79 -6.82 -6.41
C GLN A 89 -2.68 -7.32 -4.96
N VAL A 90 -3.58 -6.89 -4.06
CA VAL A 90 -3.66 -7.43 -2.69
C VAL A 90 -4.09 -8.88 -2.74
N ASP A 91 -5.10 -9.19 -3.55
CA ASP A 91 -5.60 -10.55 -3.73
C ASP A 91 -4.54 -11.44 -4.37
N TRP A 92 -3.85 -10.95 -5.40
CA TRP A 92 -2.81 -11.73 -6.07
C TRP A 92 -1.62 -12.06 -5.14
N ARG A 93 -1.20 -11.11 -4.29
CA ARG A 93 -0.19 -11.36 -3.26
C ARG A 93 -0.70 -12.35 -2.20
N ALA A 94 -1.94 -12.19 -1.73
CA ALA A 94 -2.55 -13.07 -0.74
C ALA A 94 -2.60 -14.53 -1.23
N GLU A 95 -3.00 -14.76 -2.48
CA GLU A 95 -3.03 -16.10 -3.07
C GLU A 95 -1.66 -16.78 -3.11
N GLN A 96 -0.61 -16.04 -3.46
CA GLN A 96 0.75 -16.57 -3.45
C GLN A 96 1.25 -16.89 -2.04
N LEU A 97 1.06 -15.94 -1.11
CA LEU A 97 1.54 -16.07 0.26
C LEU A 97 0.83 -17.21 0.99
N HIS A 98 -0.48 -17.37 0.76
CA HIS A 98 -1.25 -18.47 1.34
C HIS A 98 -0.71 -19.82 0.89
N LYS A 99 -0.40 -19.99 -0.40
CA LYS A 99 0.20 -21.23 -0.93
C LYS A 99 1.56 -21.57 -0.31
N LYS A 100 2.36 -20.56 0.03
CA LYS A 100 3.75 -20.73 0.49
C LYS A 100 3.88 -20.81 2.00
N TYR A 101 3.04 -20.09 2.74
CA TYR A 101 3.20 -19.86 4.18
C TYR A 101 1.95 -20.19 5.01
N ASP A 102 0.87 -20.69 4.41
CA ASP A 102 -0.44 -20.88 5.06
C ASP A 102 -0.89 -19.61 5.81
N PHE A 103 -0.76 -18.48 5.11
CA PHE A 103 -1.01 -17.15 5.63
C PHE A 103 -1.82 -16.34 4.61
N ASP A 104 -3.07 -16.05 4.95
CA ASP A 104 -3.93 -15.17 4.16
C ASP A 104 -3.97 -13.78 4.78
N ILE A 105 -3.35 -12.79 4.14
CA ILE A 105 -3.31 -11.42 4.68
C ILE A 105 -4.70 -10.76 4.67
N ARG A 106 -5.64 -11.21 3.84
CA ARG A 106 -6.98 -10.60 3.73
C ARG A 106 -7.76 -10.69 5.04
N ASP A 107 -7.44 -11.66 5.90
CA ASP A 107 -8.02 -11.78 7.23
C ASP A 107 -7.68 -10.60 8.16
N TYR A 108 -6.53 -9.97 7.91
CA TYR A 108 -5.98 -8.90 8.74
C TYR A 108 -6.30 -7.50 8.21
N ILE A 109 -6.42 -7.34 6.89
CA ILE A 109 -6.71 -6.06 6.23
C ILE A 109 -8.21 -5.75 6.30
N LYS A 110 -8.58 -4.58 6.83
CA LYS A 110 -9.96 -4.10 6.92
C LYS A 110 -10.34 -3.14 5.80
N GLU A 111 -9.37 -2.44 5.24
CA GLU A 111 -9.58 -1.49 4.15
C GLU A 111 -8.35 -1.43 3.27
N ILE A 112 -8.58 -1.25 1.97
CA ILE A 112 -7.55 -1.01 0.96
C ILE A 112 -7.85 0.37 0.36
N CYS A 113 -6.90 1.28 0.51
CA CYS A 113 -6.83 2.55 -0.20
C CYS A 113 -5.77 2.40 -1.29
N SER A 114 -6.15 2.67 -2.53
CA SER A 114 -5.23 2.70 -3.66
C SER A 114 -5.00 4.14 -4.09
N THR A 115 -3.82 4.47 -4.61
CA THR A 115 -3.60 5.77 -5.28
C THR A 115 -4.58 5.98 -6.44
N PHE A 116 -5.08 4.90 -7.05
CA PHE A 116 -6.11 4.95 -8.09
C PHE A 116 -7.49 5.41 -7.60
N ASP A 117 -7.76 5.34 -6.29
CA ASP A 117 -8.97 5.91 -5.70
C ASP A 117 -8.98 7.46 -5.80
N PHE A 118 -7.81 8.07 -6.07
CA PHE A 118 -7.60 9.51 -6.16
C PHE A 118 -7.35 10.01 -7.60
N GLY A 119 -7.34 9.10 -8.59
CA GLY A 119 -7.06 9.41 -9.99
C GLY A 119 -6.08 8.42 -10.62
N ASN A 120 -5.84 8.52 -11.92
CA ASN A 120 -4.96 7.60 -12.65
C ASN A 120 -3.47 7.85 -12.34
N THR A 121 -3.00 7.41 -11.17
CA THR A 121 -1.62 7.57 -10.70
C THR A 121 -1.23 6.42 -9.78
N ASN A 122 0.02 5.99 -9.89
CA ASN A 122 0.66 5.03 -8.98
C ASN A 122 1.67 5.72 -8.04
N ARG A 123 1.48 7.01 -7.77
CA ARG A 123 2.34 7.80 -6.87
C ARG A 123 1.53 8.34 -5.71
N LYS A 124 2.03 8.12 -4.49
CA LYS A 124 1.46 8.70 -3.27
C LYS A 124 1.79 10.19 -3.19
N THR A 125 0.88 10.95 -2.59
CA THR A 125 1.07 12.38 -2.31
C THR A 125 0.62 12.72 -0.90
N LYS A 126 1.06 13.86 -0.39
CA LYS A 126 0.59 14.44 0.88
C LYS A 126 -0.94 14.56 0.91
N ASP A 127 -1.54 15.10 -0.16
CA ASP A 127 -2.98 15.37 -0.22
C ASP A 127 -3.82 14.09 -0.12
N MET A 128 -3.35 12.98 -0.71
CA MET A 128 -4.01 11.67 -0.56
C MET A 128 -4.01 11.22 0.91
N LEU A 129 -2.87 11.37 1.59
CA LEU A 129 -2.75 11.03 3.01
C LEU A 129 -3.59 11.96 3.89
N GLU A 130 -3.67 13.25 3.59
CA GLU A 130 -4.58 14.18 4.27
C GLU A 130 -6.04 13.73 4.15
N ASN A 131 -6.46 13.33 2.94
CA ASN A 131 -7.81 12.85 2.71
C ASN A 131 -8.11 11.56 3.51
N ILE A 132 -7.20 10.58 3.47
CA ILE A 132 -7.32 9.33 4.23
C ILE A 132 -7.42 9.63 5.74
N LEU A 133 -6.53 10.47 6.26
CA LEU A 133 -6.47 10.77 7.68
C LEU A 133 -7.68 11.58 8.17
N ASP A 134 -8.15 12.57 7.40
CA ASP A 134 -9.36 13.33 7.73
C ASP A 134 -10.60 12.42 7.73
N LYS A 135 -10.76 11.58 6.71
CA LYS A 135 -11.84 10.58 6.65
C LYS A 135 -11.82 9.69 7.91
N LYS A 136 -10.65 9.17 8.28
CA LYS A 136 -10.50 8.29 9.45
C LYS A 136 -10.73 9.04 10.76
N TYR A 137 -10.32 10.29 10.86
CA TYR A 137 -10.62 11.12 12.01
C TYR A 137 -12.14 11.29 12.21
N ARG A 138 -12.90 11.51 11.13
CA ARG A 138 -14.37 11.60 11.18
C ARG A 138 -15.03 10.28 11.56
N GLU A 139 -14.42 9.14 11.24
CA GLU A 139 -14.84 7.81 11.67
C GLU A 139 -14.53 7.49 13.15
N GLY A 140 -13.85 8.39 13.87
CA GLY A 140 -13.57 8.24 15.29
C GLY A 140 -12.14 7.79 15.63
N PHE A 141 -11.28 7.61 14.64
CA PHE A 141 -9.86 7.34 14.86
C PHE A 141 -9.17 8.61 15.40
N ARG A 142 -8.25 8.44 16.34
CA ARG A 142 -7.52 9.58 16.96
C ARG A 142 -6.01 9.41 16.93
N VAL A 143 -5.54 8.20 16.68
CA VAL A 143 -4.12 7.89 16.51
C VAL A 143 -3.98 7.21 15.16
N ALA A 144 -2.95 7.58 14.41
CA ALA A 144 -2.57 6.91 13.18
C ALA A 144 -1.08 6.55 13.24
N VAL A 145 -0.75 5.33 12.84
CA VAL A 145 0.61 4.85 12.63
C VAL A 145 0.72 4.50 11.16
N TYR A 146 1.77 5.01 10.50
CA TYR A 146 2.06 4.71 9.10
C TYR A 146 3.38 3.96 8.99
N THR A 147 3.42 2.97 8.11
CA THR A 147 4.63 2.19 7.83
C THR A 147 4.76 2.02 6.32
N ASP A 148 5.92 2.40 5.80
CA ASP A 148 6.26 2.41 4.38
C ASP A 148 7.79 2.26 4.27
N ASP A 149 8.26 1.49 3.29
CA ASP A 149 9.68 1.29 3.01
C ASP A 149 10.32 2.54 2.37
N ASN A 150 9.51 3.42 1.78
CA ASN A 150 9.94 4.67 1.19
C ASN A 150 9.85 5.82 2.21
N LEU A 151 11.02 6.40 2.53
CA LEU A 151 11.13 7.52 3.46
C LEU A 151 10.31 8.76 3.02
N GLY A 152 10.25 9.06 1.73
CA GLY A 152 9.49 10.20 1.21
C GLY A 152 7.98 10.08 1.46
N ASN A 153 7.43 8.85 1.38
CA ASN A 153 6.04 8.60 1.74
C ASN A 153 5.79 8.82 3.24
N CYS A 154 6.75 8.46 4.09
CA CYS A 154 6.68 8.73 5.53
C CYS A 154 6.73 10.24 5.84
N GLU A 155 7.54 11.00 5.11
CA GLU A 155 7.59 12.46 5.21
C GLU A 155 6.25 13.10 4.80
N PHE A 156 5.62 12.62 3.71
CA PHE A 156 4.27 13.05 3.34
C PHE A 156 3.25 12.78 4.44
N PHE A 157 3.32 11.62 5.09
CA PHE A 157 2.43 11.27 6.20
C PHE A 157 2.58 12.23 7.39
N ILE A 158 3.81 12.51 7.80
CA ILE A 158 4.08 13.45 8.91
C ILE A 158 3.56 14.85 8.56
N ALA A 159 3.78 15.31 7.34
CA ALA A 159 3.32 16.62 6.88
C ALA A 159 1.78 16.72 6.82
N ALA A 160 1.12 15.66 6.35
CA ALA A 160 -0.35 15.55 6.32
C ALA A 160 -0.94 15.57 7.74
N ALA A 161 -0.41 14.74 8.64
CA ALA A 161 -0.85 14.67 10.03
C ALA A 161 -0.68 16.01 10.77
N THR A 162 0.45 16.70 10.54
CA THR A 162 0.70 18.03 11.12
C THR A 162 -0.31 19.07 10.62
N THR A 163 -0.59 19.06 9.32
CA THR A 163 -1.56 19.99 8.70
C THR A 163 -2.95 19.83 9.32
N LEU A 164 -3.42 18.59 9.46
CA LEU A 164 -4.72 18.30 10.06
C LEU A 164 -4.78 18.65 11.55
N TYR A 165 -3.71 18.39 12.30
CA TYR A 165 -3.63 18.76 13.71
C TYR A 165 -3.76 20.27 13.92
N ASP A 166 -3.07 21.07 13.11
CA ASP A 166 -3.12 22.53 13.21
C ASP A 166 -4.51 23.09 12.85
N LEU A 167 -5.16 22.54 11.83
CA LEU A 167 -6.53 22.91 11.46
C LEU A 167 -7.51 22.64 12.61
N GLN A 168 -7.48 21.44 13.18
CA GLN A 168 -8.36 21.04 14.27
C GLN A 168 -8.15 21.86 15.53
N LYS A 169 -6.88 22.18 15.85
CA LYS A 169 -6.55 23.05 16.99
C LYS A 169 -7.09 24.46 16.81
N ASN A 170 -7.08 24.98 15.59
CA ASN A 170 -7.59 26.32 15.30
C ASN A 170 -9.12 26.37 15.33
N GLU A 171 -9.81 25.34 14.85
CA GLU A 171 -11.28 25.23 14.95
C GLU A 171 -11.75 25.20 16.42
N GLN A 172 -11.05 24.44 17.28
CA GLN A 172 -11.36 24.40 18.72
C GLN A 172 -11.15 25.74 19.43
N LYS A 173 -10.24 26.58 18.94
CA LYS A 173 -10.04 27.93 19.49
C LYS A 173 -11.15 28.91 19.09
N ILE A 174 -11.83 28.68 17.98
CA ILE A 174 -12.93 29.53 17.50
C ILE A 174 -14.24 29.19 18.24
N LEU A 175 -14.37 27.95 18.71
CA LEU A 175 -15.57 27.43 19.37
C LEU A 175 -15.58 27.60 20.90
N ASN A 176 -14.47 28.07 21.50
CA ASN A 176 -14.34 28.36 22.94
C ASN A 176 -14.16 29.87 23.17
#